data_AF-A0AAU8FZF8-F1
#
_entry.id   AF-A0AAU8FZF8-F1
#
_cell.length_a   1.000
_cell.length_b   1.000
_cell.length_c   1.000
_cell.angle_alpha   90.00
_cell.angle_beta   90.00
_cell.angle_gamma   90.00
#
_symmetry.space_group_name_H-M   'P 1'
#
loop_
_entity.id
_entity.type
_entity.pdbx_description
1 polymer ?
#
loop_
_entity_poly.entity_id
_entity_poly.type
_entity_poly.pdbx_seq_one_letter_code
_entity_poly.pdbx_strand_id
1 'polypeptide(L)'
;MPAVSKIQNETEVRRWFEEGRSYAWMVEEYERKYNISTTPSLWANYRRRKGLEPRLVRDEALIPWRVAPEHRWAYPLALLRIEARRRAGAEISANDEGRLARFKETLADGDLVVHYDPDTEEGFFLIPREPGDKDMIHEPQRHRARA
;
A
#
# COMPACT_ATOMS: atom_id res chain seq x y z
N MET A 1 -6.53 -21.40 -27.76
CA MET A 1 -6.24 -22.28 -26.62
C MET A 1 -5.93 -21.41 -25.40
N PRO A 2 -6.68 -21.48 -24.29
CA PRO A 2 -6.26 -20.81 -23.06
C PRO A 2 -4.95 -21.44 -22.56
N ALA A 3 -3.98 -20.62 -22.17
CA ALA A 3 -2.71 -21.10 -21.65
C ALA A 3 -2.94 -21.95 -20.39
N VAL A 4 -2.33 -23.13 -20.34
CA VAL A 4 -2.36 -24.01 -19.16
C VAL A 4 -1.79 -23.22 -17.97
N SER A 5 -2.59 -23.07 -16.92
CA SER A 5 -2.17 -22.34 -15.72
C SER A 5 -1.03 -23.10 -15.04
N LYS A 6 0.07 -22.42 -14.71
CA LYS A 6 1.16 -23.01 -13.91
C LYS A 6 0.74 -23.31 -12.47
N ILE A 7 -0.42 -22.83 -12.02
CA ILE A 7 -0.93 -22.99 -10.66
C ILE A 7 -1.58 -24.37 -10.53
N GLN A 8 -0.96 -25.23 -9.73
CA GLN A 8 -1.38 -26.60 -9.44
C GLN A 8 -2.44 -26.67 -8.35
N ASN A 9 -2.35 -25.80 -7.34
CA ASN A 9 -3.25 -25.80 -6.18
C ASN A 9 -3.76 -24.38 -5.87
N GLU A 10 -5.01 -24.08 -6.25
CA GLU A 10 -5.62 -22.77 -6.05
C GLU A 10 -5.96 -22.48 -4.57
N THR A 11 -6.33 -23.50 -3.80
CA THR A 11 -6.69 -23.37 -2.37
C THR A 11 -5.48 -22.96 -1.54
N GLU A 12 -4.34 -23.57 -1.81
CA GLU A 12 -3.07 -23.22 -1.15
C GLU A 12 -2.66 -21.78 -1.49
N VAL A 13 -2.74 -21.40 -2.76
CA VAL A 13 -2.39 -20.05 -3.21
C VAL A 13 -3.31 -19.02 -2.56
N ARG A 14 -4.60 -19.32 -2.39
CA ARG A 14 -5.54 -18.46 -1.64
C ARG A 14 -5.09 -18.30 -0.20
N ARG A 15 -4.77 -19.39 0.49
CA ARG A 15 -4.25 -19.36 1.87
C ARG A 15 -2.98 -18.52 1.99
N TRP A 16 -2.05 -18.60 1.05
CA TRP A 16 -0.85 -17.77 1.07
C TRP A 16 -1.14 -16.27 0.92
N PHE A 17 -2.18 -15.90 0.18
CA PHE A 17 -2.62 -14.50 0.12
C PHE A 17 -3.26 -14.03 1.41
N GLU A 18 -4.03 -14.88 2.08
CA GLU A 18 -4.61 -14.62 3.41
C GLU A 18 -3.50 -14.48 4.47
N GLU A 19 -2.48 -15.34 4.43
CA GLU A 19 -1.28 -15.27 5.27
C GLU A 19 -0.32 -14.10 4.90
N GLY A 20 -0.65 -13.29 3.89
CA GLY A 20 0.14 -12.11 3.51
C GLY A 20 1.51 -12.40 2.89
N ARG A 21 1.78 -13.64 2.44
CA ARG A 21 3.08 -14.06 1.87
C ARG A 21 3.52 -13.15 0.73
N SER A 22 4.82 -12.88 0.62
CA SER A 22 5.36 -12.06 -0.47
C SER A 22 5.37 -12.84 -1.79
N TYR A 23 5.33 -12.15 -2.92
CA TYR A 23 5.39 -12.84 -4.21
C TYR A 23 6.75 -13.50 -4.45
N ALA A 24 7.84 -12.95 -3.91
CA ALA A 24 9.16 -13.58 -3.94
C ALA A 24 9.14 -14.92 -3.20
N TRP A 25 8.60 -14.93 -1.99
CA TRP A 25 8.43 -16.16 -1.21
C TRP A 25 7.54 -17.18 -1.93
N MET A 26 6.43 -16.73 -2.55
CA MET A 26 5.56 -17.64 -3.32
C MET A 26 6.28 -18.25 -4.52
N VAL A 27 7.18 -17.51 -5.18
CA VAL A 27 8.00 -18.04 -6.28
C VAL A 27 8.94 -19.13 -5.77
N GLU A 28 9.69 -18.84 -4.71
CA GLU A 28 10.63 -19.79 -4.09
C GLU A 28 9.91 -21.04 -3.59
N GLU A 29 8.76 -20.88 -2.93
CA GLU A 29 8.00 -21.99 -2.39
C GLU A 29 7.39 -22.86 -3.49
N TYR A 30 6.94 -22.26 -4.59
CA TYR A 30 6.43 -23.03 -5.73
C TYR A 30 7.52 -23.84 -6.43
N GLU A 31 8.69 -23.24 -6.58
CA GLU A 31 9.85 -23.92 -7.14
C GLU A 31 10.28 -25.07 -6.22
N ARG A 32 10.38 -24.83 -4.91
CA ARG A 32 10.72 -25.85 -3.92
C ARG A 32 9.72 -27.01 -3.87
N LYS A 33 8.41 -26.72 -3.89
CA LYS A 33 7.36 -27.72 -3.63
C LYS A 33 6.90 -28.45 -4.89
N TYR A 34 6.82 -27.73 -6.01
CA TYR A 34 6.27 -28.25 -7.26
C TYR A 34 7.31 -28.38 -8.37
N ASN A 35 8.55 -27.90 -8.15
CA ASN A 35 9.57 -27.80 -9.19
C ASN A 35 9.10 -26.98 -10.40
N ILE A 36 8.25 -25.97 -10.14
CA ILE A 36 7.66 -25.10 -11.16
C ILE A 36 8.15 -23.67 -10.93
N SER A 37 8.97 -23.18 -11.85
CA SER A 37 9.37 -21.77 -11.85
C SER A 37 8.20 -20.86 -12.26
N THR A 38 7.89 -19.93 -11.36
CA THR A 38 6.85 -18.91 -11.51
C THR A 38 7.46 -17.51 -11.43
N THR A 39 6.67 -16.48 -11.72
CA THR A 39 7.12 -15.08 -11.62
C THR A 39 6.19 -14.30 -10.69
N PRO A 40 6.65 -13.21 -10.06
CA PRO A 40 5.78 -12.35 -9.26
C PRO A 40 4.55 -11.84 -10.03
N SER A 41 4.71 -11.59 -11.33
CA SER A 41 3.62 -11.15 -12.22
C SER A 41 2.52 -12.20 -12.38
N LEU A 42 2.85 -13.50 -12.33
CA LEU A 42 1.85 -14.57 -12.36
C LEU A 42 0.93 -14.50 -11.14
N TRP A 43 1.51 -14.32 -9.94
CA TRP A 43 0.78 -14.20 -8.68
C TRP A 43 -0.08 -12.93 -8.63
N ALA A 44 0.48 -11.80 -9.07
CA ALA A 44 -0.27 -10.54 -9.18
C ALA A 44 -1.48 -10.66 -10.12
N ASN A 45 -1.28 -11.27 -11.30
CA ASN A 45 -2.35 -11.49 -12.28
C ASN A 45 -3.40 -12.49 -11.79
N TYR A 46 -2.99 -13.53 -11.07
CA TYR A 46 -3.92 -14.48 -10.47
C TYR A 46 -4.80 -13.81 -9.41
N ARG A 47 -4.20 -13.04 -8.49
CA ARG A 47 -4.92 -12.28 -7.46
C ARG A 47 -6.00 -11.38 -8.08
N ARG A 48 -5.61 -10.60 -9.11
CA ARG A 48 -6.51 -9.72 -9.86
C ARG A 48 -7.65 -10.49 -10.56
N ARG A 49 -7.36 -11.59 -11.26
CA ARG A 49 -8.38 -12.38 -11.98
C ARG A 49 -9.39 -13.07 -11.07
N LYS A 50 -8.98 -13.41 -9.84
CA LYS A 50 -9.83 -14.12 -8.87
C LYS A 50 -10.61 -13.18 -7.96
N GLY A 51 -10.56 -11.87 -8.21
CA GLY A 51 -11.24 -10.87 -7.38
C GLY A 51 -10.75 -10.86 -5.93
N LEU A 52 -9.52 -11.32 -5.69
CA LEU A 52 -8.93 -11.28 -4.35
C LEU A 52 -8.52 -9.84 -4.04
N GLU A 53 -8.86 -9.38 -2.83
CA GLU A 53 -8.58 -8.03 -2.33
C GLU A 53 -7.21 -7.52 -2.77
N PRO A 54 -7.09 -6.37 -3.45
CA PRO A 54 -5.79 -5.82 -3.82
C PRO A 54 -4.86 -5.66 -2.61
N ARG A 55 -3.55 -5.92 -2.75
CA ARG A 55 -2.59 -5.67 -1.66
C ARG A 55 -2.47 -4.19 -1.29
N LEU A 56 -2.88 -3.32 -2.21
CA LEU A 56 -2.89 -1.87 -2.09
C LEU A 56 -4.35 -1.43 -2.07
N VAL A 57 -4.86 -1.13 -0.87
CA VAL A 57 -6.05 -0.30 -0.74
C VAL A 57 -5.67 1.08 -1.27
N ARG A 58 -6.39 1.53 -2.29
CA ARG A 58 -6.20 2.86 -2.87
C ARG A 58 -7.25 3.76 -2.22
N ASP A 59 -6.84 4.46 -1.17
CA ASP A 59 -7.66 5.49 -0.52
C ASP A 59 -7.31 6.83 -1.14
N GLU A 60 -8.11 7.26 -2.12
CA GLU A 60 -7.88 8.51 -2.86
C GLU A 60 -8.16 9.76 -2.01
N ALA A 61 -8.92 9.63 -0.91
CA ALA A 61 -9.13 10.73 0.02
C ALA A 61 -7.89 10.93 0.91
N LEU A 62 -7.26 9.84 1.37
CA LEU A 62 -6.09 9.90 2.24
C LEU A 62 -4.76 10.01 1.48
N ILE A 63 -4.71 9.57 0.23
CA ILE A 63 -3.52 9.64 -0.63
C ILE A 63 -3.95 10.14 -2.03
N PRO A 64 -4.29 11.43 -2.17
CA PRO A 64 -4.80 11.98 -3.44
C PRO A 64 -3.69 12.18 -4.49
N TRP A 65 -2.43 12.14 -4.08
CA TRP A 65 -1.29 12.45 -4.95
C TRP A 65 -0.86 11.28 -5.83
N ARG A 66 -0.41 11.61 -7.04
CA ARG A 66 0.38 10.68 -7.85
C ARG A 66 1.83 10.72 -7.35
N VAL A 67 2.16 9.83 -6.42
CA VAL A 67 3.49 9.78 -5.80
C VAL A 67 4.56 9.34 -6.80
N ALA A 68 5.64 10.11 -6.88
CA ALA A 68 6.82 9.83 -7.68
C ALA A 68 7.50 8.50 -7.25
N PRO A 69 8.13 7.77 -8.20
CA PRO A 69 8.80 6.50 -7.93
C PRO A 69 9.83 6.57 -6.79
N GLU A 70 10.59 7.64 -6.70
CA GLU A 70 11.61 7.94 -5.70
C GLU A 70 11.04 8.06 -4.29
N HIS A 71 9.84 8.63 -4.13
CA HIS A 71 9.21 8.87 -2.82
C HIS A 71 8.32 7.69 -2.38
N ARG A 72 8.24 6.59 -3.14
CA ARG A 72 7.29 5.49 -2.90
C ARG A 72 7.48 4.76 -1.56
N TRP A 73 8.68 4.87 -0.98
CA TRP A 73 9.10 4.24 0.26
C TRP A 73 9.15 5.22 1.45
N ALA A 74 8.74 6.47 1.24
CA ALA A 74 8.73 7.48 2.28
C ALA A 74 7.89 7.03 3.49
N TYR A 75 8.40 7.29 4.68
CA TYR A 75 7.78 6.85 5.93
C TYR A 75 6.35 7.39 6.12
N PRO A 76 6.04 8.69 5.87
CA PRO A 76 4.67 9.20 5.97
C PRO A 76 3.71 8.44 5.04
N LEU A 77 4.10 8.21 3.79
CA LEU A 77 3.30 7.47 2.81
C LEU A 77 3.02 6.02 3.24
N ALA A 78 4.02 5.34 3.82
CA ALA A 78 3.85 3.99 4.33
C ALA A 78 2.76 3.95 5.41
N LEU A 79 2.75 4.92 6.32
CA LEU A 79 1.74 5.02 7.38
C LEU A 79 0.36 5.41 6.87
N LEU A 80 0.26 6.33 5.90
CA LEU A 80 -1.02 6.64 5.24
C LEU A 80 -1.61 5.40 4.56
N ARG A 81 -0.79 4.54 3.95
CA ARG A 81 -1.25 3.26 3.37
C ARG A 81 -1.74 2.26 4.42
N ILE A 82 -1.14 2.25 5.61
CA ILE A 82 -1.61 1.41 6.73
C ILE A 82 -2.94 1.93 7.23
N GLU A 83 -3.07 3.24 7.41
CA GLU A 83 -4.34 3.88 7.79
C GLU A 83 -5.44 3.62 6.76
N ALA A 84 -5.14 3.73 5.46
CA ALA A 84 -6.07 3.40 4.38
C ALA A 84 -6.58 1.95 4.50
N ARG A 85 -5.68 0.99 4.73
CA ARG A 85 -6.07 -0.42 4.97
C ARG A 85 -6.97 -0.57 6.18
N ARG A 86 -6.62 0.07 7.29
CA ARG A 86 -7.41 0.07 8.52
C ARG A 86 -8.81 0.64 8.29
N ARG A 87 -8.93 1.77 7.59
CA ARG A 87 -10.22 2.42 7.25
C ARG A 87 -11.08 1.54 6.34
N ALA A 88 -10.46 0.75 5.47
CA ALA A 88 -11.13 -0.26 4.65
C ALA A 88 -11.53 -1.52 5.43
N GLY A 89 -11.30 -1.58 6.75
CA GLY A 89 -11.66 -2.72 7.60
C GLY A 89 -10.69 -3.90 7.52
N ALA A 90 -9.51 -3.72 6.91
CA ALA A 90 -8.49 -4.77 6.86
C ALA A 90 -7.76 -4.89 8.20
N GLU A 91 -7.40 -6.11 8.58
CA GLU A 91 -6.52 -6.35 9.72
C GLU A 91 -5.12 -5.79 9.44
N ILE A 92 -4.56 -5.10 10.44
CA ILE A 92 -3.19 -4.59 10.43
C ILE A 92 -2.38 -5.27 11.55
N SER A 93 -1.08 -5.40 11.37
CA SER A 93 -0.23 -6.02 12.40
C SER A 93 -0.14 -5.13 13.64
N ALA A 94 0.09 -5.73 14.83
CA ALA A 94 0.28 -4.96 16.07
C ALA A 94 1.45 -3.96 15.99
N ASN A 95 2.51 -4.30 15.25
CA ASN A 95 3.62 -3.39 15.00
C ASN A 95 3.20 -2.18 14.15
N ASP A 96 2.41 -2.41 13.10
CA ASP A 96 1.88 -1.34 12.25
C ASP A 96 0.89 -0.46 13.01
N GLU A 97 0.06 -1.05 13.86
CA GLU A 97 -0.85 -0.32 14.75
C GLU A 97 -0.10 0.61 15.70
N GLY A 98 0.95 0.12 16.36
CA GLY A 98 1.78 0.93 17.26
C GLY A 98 2.50 2.07 16.54
N ARG A 99 3.04 1.83 15.34
CA ARG A 99 3.68 2.88 14.53
C ARG A 99 2.68 3.94 14.07
N LEU A 100 1.51 3.51 13.63
CA LEU A 100 0.43 4.40 13.20
C LEU A 100 -0.12 5.23 14.36
N ALA A 101 -0.30 4.64 15.55
CA ALA A 101 -0.74 5.35 16.74
C ALA A 101 0.22 6.48 17.13
N ARG A 102 1.52 6.18 17.24
CA ARG A 102 2.55 7.19 17.55
C ARG A 102 2.61 8.31 16.51
N PHE A 103 2.41 7.98 15.24
CA PHE A 103 2.38 8.98 14.19
C PHE A 103 1.16 9.89 14.30
N LYS A 104 -0.02 9.33 14.61
CA LYS A 104 -1.23 10.12 14.87
C LYS A 104 -1.06 11.02 16.10
N GLU A 105 -0.43 10.53 17.16
CA GLU A 105 -0.06 11.36 18.33
C GLU A 105 0.87 12.51 17.91
N THR A 106 1.91 12.23 17.11
CA THR A 106 2.81 13.28 16.60
C THR A 106 2.07 14.35 15.80
N LEU A 107 1.13 13.95 14.94
CA LEU A 107 0.30 14.88 14.17
C LEU A 107 -0.62 15.69 15.07
N ALA A 108 -1.22 15.07 16.09
CA ALA A 108 -2.14 15.72 17.02
C ALA A 108 -1.41 16.72 17.94
N ASP A 109 -0.29 16.30 18.53
CA ASP A 109 0.47 17.11 19.49
C ASP A 109 1.08 18.36 18.85
N GLY A 110 1.50 18.26 17.58
CA GLY A 110 2.06 19.37 16.83
C GLY A 110 1.06 20.17 16.01
N ASP A 111 -0.23 19.80 16.03
CA ASP A 111 -1.25 20.27 15.07
C ASP A 111 -0.72 20.26 13.62
N LEU A 112 -0.22 19.10 13.20
CA LEU A 112 0.43 18.89 11.91
C LEU A 112 -0.44 18.05 10.96
N VAL A 113 -0.14 18.18 9.67
CA VAL A 113 -0.68 17.38 8.57
C VAL A 113 0.44 16.95 7.62
N VAL A 114 0.21 15.86 6.89
CA VAL A 114 1.14 15.38 5.86
C VAL A 114 0.92 16.15 4.57
N HIS A 115 1.97 16.79 4.09
CA HIS A 115 2.04 17.43 2.79
C HIS A 115 2.92 16.61 1.84
N TYR A 116 2.59 16.64 0.55
CA TYR A 116 3.41 16.03 -0.50
C TYR A 116 3.74 17.05 -1.59
N ASP A 117 5.04 17.21 -1.83
CA ASP A 117 5.60 17.99 -2.94
C ASP A 117 6.48 17.06 -3.80
N PRO A 118 6.07 16.73 -5.05
CA PRO A 118 6.85 15.86 -5.92
C PRO A 118 8.17 16.48 -6.41
N ASP A 119 8.32 17.81 -6.31
CA ASP A 119 9.47 18.54 -6.85
C ASP A 119 10.65 18.63 -5.84
N THR A 120 10.50 18.06 -4.63
CA THR A 120 11.56 17.99 -3.59
C THR A 120 12.17 16.59 -3.49
N GLU A 121 13.36 16.49 -2.90
CA GLU A 121 14.05 15.20 -2.72
C GLU A 121 13.34 14.29 -1.70
N GLU A 122 12.81 14.88 -0.63
CA GLU A 122 12.13 14.15 0.43
C GLU A 122 10.70 13.74 0.06
N GLY A 123 10.04 14.56 -0.77
CA GLY A 123 8.66 14.37 -1.19
C GLY A 123 7.61 14.68 -0.14
N PHE A 124 7.74 14.12 1.07
CA PHE A 124 6.74 14.21 2.13
C PHE A 124 7.23 15.04 3.31
N PHE A 125 6.37 15.93 3.79
CA PHE A 125 6.64 16.83 4.90
C PHE A 125 5.51 16.80 5.92
N LEU A 126 5.84 17.12 7.18
CA LEU A 126 4.85 17.45 8.19
C LEU A 126 4.80 18.98 8.28
N ILE A 127 3.65 19.55 7.98
CA ILE A 127 3.43 21.00 8.03
C ILE A 127 2.35 21.33 9.06
N PRO A 128 2.33 22.55 9.62
CA PRO A 128 1.21 23.00 10.44
C PRO A 128 -0.11 22.86 9.69
N ARG A 129 -1.16 22.46 10.42
CA ARG A 129 -2.51 22.34 9.91
C ARG A 129 -3.02 23.72 9.47
N GLU A 130 -3.63 23.78 8.29
CA GLU A 130 -4.26 25.00 7.78
C GLU A 130 -5.80 24.91 7.88
N PRO A 131 -6.50 26.07 7.92
CA PRO A 131 -7.94 26.10 7.84
C PRO A 131 -8.44 25.42 6.54
N GLY A 132 -9.11 24.28 6.68
CA GLY A 132 -9.60 23.48 5.57
C GLY A 132 -9.09 22.04 5.57
N ASP A 133 -8.03 21.74 6.31
CA ASP A 133 -7.50 20.39 6.45
C ASP A 133 -8.38 19.53 7.36
N LYS A 134 -9.10 18.59 6.74
CA LYS A 134 -10.12 17.76 7.42
C LYS A 134 -9.58 16.49 8.05
N ASP A 135 -8.35 16.12 7.74
CA ASP A 135 -7.80 14.80 8.08
C ASP A 135 -6.27 14.87 8.32
N MET A 136 -5.58 13.75 8.20
CA MET A 136 -4.13 13.59 8.38
C MET A 136 -3.28 14.23 7.28
N ILE A 137 -3.89 14.72 6.20
CA ILE A 137 -3.19 15.28 5.06
C ILE A 137 -3.56 16.74 4.83
N HIS A 138 -2.64 17.48 4.22
CA HIS A 138 -2.94 18.75 3.59
C HIS A 138 -3.51 18.48 2.21
N GLU A 139 -4.78 18.83 1.99
CA GLU A 139 -5.44 18.58 0.71
C GLU A 139 -4.74 19.40 -0.41
N PRO A 140 -4.33 18.78 -1.53
CA PRO A 140 -3.68 19.52 -2.60
C PRO A 140 -4.65 20.56 -3.20
N GLN A 141 -4.36 21.85 -3.02
CA GLN A 141 -5.22 22.95 -3.47
C GLN A 141 -5.47 22.99 -4.99
N ARG A 142 -4.70 22.24 -5.79
CA ARG A 142 -4.97 21.98 -7.20
C ARG A 142 -4.51 20.57 -7.57
N HIS A 143 -5.39 19.81 -8.20
CA HIS A 143 -4.99 18.73 -9.10
C HIS A 143 -4.04 19.32 -10.16
N ARG A 144 -2.73 19.32 -9.90
CA ARG A 144 -1.74 19.44 -10.97
C ARG A 144 -1.74 18.11 -11.72
N ALA A 145 -2.81 17.90 -12.51
CA ALA A 145 -2.70 17.14 -13.73
C ALA A 145 -1.67 17.89 -14.59
N ARG A 146 -0.39 17.54 -14.47
CA ARG A 146 0.56 17.90 -15.51
C ARG A 146 0.34 16.92 -16.67
N ALA A 147 0.23 17.56 -17.83
CA ALA A 147 0.02 17.06 -19.19
C ALA A 147 0.75 15.75 -19.51
#